data_AF-A0A7R9ZJC7-F1
#
_entry.id   AF-A0A7R9ZJC7-F1
#
_cell.length_a   1.000
_cell.length_b   1.000
_cell.length_c   1.000
_cell.angle_alpha   90.00
_cell.angle_beta   90.00
_cell.angle_gamma   90.00
#
_symmetry.space_group_name_H-M   'P 1'
#
loop_
_entity.id
_entity.type
_entity.pdbx_description
1 polymer ?
#
loop_
_entity_poly.entity_id
_entity_poly.type
_entity_poly.pdbx_seq_one_letter_code
_entity_poly.pdbx_strand_id
1 'polypeptide(L)'
;MLQKVISAARVVCCTALSVPKSALLRGQSFDVVIVDEAGQISQPAILGALMMADSFVLVGDHLQLPPLVVSDVAEQLGYGESLMSTLADIHPSSVVPLTLQYRMAKDICKLSSDAVYAGKMKCGTPAIANRRLELQHYPHALQAFTTPGSGSWLREVLDPVHNVMFLDTDLITTRMAAGGKGNKSFGFCGLEGRTSGYGGGTTNEAEHIIVRSVLRGLMACGLPKSKIGVMSPFRAQLELLRSL
;
A
#
# COMPACT_ATOMS: atom_id res chain seq x y z
N MET A 1 2.96 31.03 -27.99
CA MET A 1 2.05 29.93 -28.40
C MET A 1 1.49 29.21 -27.18
N LEU A 2 2.33 28.63 -26.30
CA LEU A 2 1.90 27.92 -25.07
C LEU A 2 1.04 28.76 -24.11
N GLN A 3 1.34 30.03 -23.92
CA GLN A 3 0.53 30.89 -23.03
C GLN A 3 -0.91 31.07 -23.51
N LYS A 4 -1.12 31.14 -24.83
CA LYS A 4 -2.46 31.19 -25.42
C LYS A 4 -3.24 29.89 -25.19
N VAL A 5 -2.55 28.74 -25.17
CA VAL A 5 -3.16 27.45 -24.88
C VAL A 5 -3.63 27.39 -23.43
N ILE A 6 -2.79 27.84 -22.49
CA ILE A 6 -3.12 27.85 -21.05
C ILE A 6 -4.28 28.80 -20.77
N SER A 7 -4.25 30.02 -21.31
CA SER A 7 -5.34 30.98 -21.11
C SER A 7 -6.66 30.58 -21.78
N ALA A 8 -6.62 29.68 -22.77
CA ALA A 8 -7.82 29.13 -23.40
C ALA A 8 -8.30 27.82 -22.73
N ALA A 9 -7.47 27.19 -21.90
CA ALA A 9 -7.80 25.94 -21.24
C ALA A 9 -8.73 26.20 -20.04
N ARG A 10 -9.79 25.41 -19.93
CA ARG A 10 -10.70 25.45 -18.77
C ARG A 10 -10.11 24.77 -17.54
N VAL A 11 -9.19 23.83 -17.75
CA VAL A 11 -8.54 23.05 -16.70
C VAL A 11 -7.06 22.95 -17.05
N VAL A 12 -6.21 23.27 -16.08
CA VAL A 12 -4.76 23.18 -16.20
C VAL A 12 -4.26 22.25 -15.11
N CYS A 13 -3.62 21.15 -15.50
CA CYS A 13 -3.07 20.16 -14.57
C CYS A 13 -1.55 20.32 -14.49
N CYS A 14 -1.02 20.36 -13.28
CA CYS A 14 0.41 20.38 -13.01
C CYS A 14 0.69 19.80 -11.62
N THR A 15 1.96 19.52 -11.31
CA THR A 15 2.35 19.11 -9.96
C THR A 15 2.47 20.33 -9.06
N ALA A 16 2.05 20.25 -7.80
CA ALA A 16 2.06 21.39 -6.87
C ALA A 16 3.45 22.07 -6.78
N LEU A 17 4.52 21.27 -6.73
CA LEU A 17 5.91 21.74 -6.69
C LEU A 17 6.37 22.47 -7.96
N SER A 18 5.69 22.28 -9.09
CA SER A 18 6.05 22.94 -10.35
C SER A 18 5.47 24.34 -10.46
N VAL A 19 4.41 24.66 -9.71
CA VAL A 19 3.67 25.93 -9.83
C VAL A 19 4.59 27.14 -9.62
N PRO A 20 5.37 27.25 -8.52
CA PRO A 20 6.23 28.42 -8.30
C PRO A 20 7.33 28.59 -9.36
N LYS A 21 7.72 27.49 -10.04
CA LYS A 21 8.81 27.45 -11.01
C LYS A 21 8.32 27.66 -12.44
N SER A 22 7.01 27.62 -12.67
CA SER A 22 6.43 27.66 -14.00
C SER A 22 6.32 29.10 -14.52
N ALA A 23 7.14 29.45 -15.51
CA ALA A 23 7.01 30.71 -16.23
C ALA A 23 5.65 30.86 -16.93
N LEU A 24 5.01 29.73 -17.27
CA LEU A 24 3.73 29.69 -17.95
C LEU A 24 2.55 30.00 -17.03
N LEU A 25 2.68 29.71 -15.74
CA LEU A 25 1.66 30.01 -14.73
C LEU A 25 1.86 31.38 -14.07
N ARG A 26 3.00 32.04 -14.32
CA ARG A 26 3.29 33.36 -13.77
C ARG A 26 2.23 34.37 -14.23
N GLY A 27 1.59 35.02 -13.25
CA GLY A 27 0.54 36.02 -13.49
C GLY A 27 -0.78 35.43 -13.99
N GLN A 28 -0.94 34.10 -14.01
CA GLN A 28 -2.25 33.47 -14.17
C GLN A 28 -2.97 33.45 -12.82
N SER A 29 -4.29 33.49 -12.86
CA SER A 29 -5.18 33.24 -11.73
C SER A 29 -6.28 32.28 -12.16
N PHE A 30 -6.81 31.54 -11.21
CA PHE A 30 -7.88 30.57 -11.42
C PHE A 30 -9.00 30.83 -10.40
N ASP A 31 -10.21 30.41 -10.72
CA ASP A 31 -11.33 30.53 -9.79
C ASP A 31 -11.18 29.56 -8.61
N VAL A 32 -10.67 28.35 -8.88
CA VAL A 32 -10.51 27.27 -7.89
C VAL A 32 -9.24 26.46 -8.18
N VAL A 33 -8.53 26.06 -7.12
CA VAL A 33 -7.45 25.06 -7.17
C VAL A 33 -7.90 23.77 -6.50
N ILE A 34 -7.74 22.64 -7.18
CA ILE A 34 -7.98 21.31 -6.61
C ILE A 34 -6.63 20.62 -6.45
N VAL A 35 -6.32 20.18 -5.24
CA VAL A 35 -5.10 19.42 -4.94
C VAL A 35 -5.48 18.00 -4.52
N ASP A 36 -5.13 17.03 -5.36
CA ASP A 36 -5.27 15.62 -5.06
C ASP A 36 -4.05 15.11 -4.26
N GLU A 37 -4.26 14.07 -3.46
CA GLU A 37 -3.27 13.53 -2.51
C GLU A 37 -2.67 14.57 -1.56
N ALA A 38 -3.46 15.58 -1.17
CA ALA A 38 -3.01 16.71 -0.36
C ALA A 38 -2.47 16.31 1.02
N GLY A 39 -2.92 15.16 1.56
CA GLY A 39 -2.40 14.57 2.80
C GLY A 39 -0.93 14.14 2.72
N GLN A 40 -0.40 13.92 1.51
CA GLN A 40 0.98 13.48 1.27
C GLN A 40 1.93 14.64 0.91
N ILE A 41 1.41 15.87 0.80
CA ILE A 41 2.18 17.05 0.39
C ILE A 41 2.54 17.89 1.61
N SER A 42 3.81 18.23 1.77
CA SER A 42 4.24 19.10 2.87
C SER A 42 3.62 20.49 2.75
N GLN A 43 3.36 21.14 3.89
CA GLN A 43 2.80 22.49 3.94
C GLN A 43 3.49 23.48 2.98
N PRO A 44 4.83 23.64 2.95
CA PRO A 44 5.44 24.61 2.04
C PRO A 44 5.29 24.22 0.56
N ALA A 45 5.19 22.93 0.23
CA ALA A 45 5.10 22.45 -1.14
C ALA A 45 3.74 22.75 -1.80
N ILE A 46 2.66 22.83 -1.01
CA ILE A 46 1.30 23.05 -1.53
C ILE A 46 0.95 24.54 -1.68
N LEU A 47 1.55 25.43 -0.86
CA LEU A 47 1.20 26.86 -0.82
C LEU A 47 1.30 27.54 -2.20
N GLY A 48 2.33 27.20 -2.98
CA GLY A 48 2.51 27.75 -4.32
C GLY A 48 1.31 27.51 -5.24
N ALA A 49 0.66 26.35 -5.12
CA ALA A 49 -0.55 26.04 -5.88
C ALA A 49 -1.77 26.79 -5.31
N LEU A 50 -1.92 26.86 -3.99
CA LEU A 50 -3.08 27.50 -3.36
C LEU A 50 -3.15 29.00 -3.63
N MET A 51 -2.01 29.69 -3.76
CA MET A 51 -1.98 31.12 -4.11
C MET A 51 -2.45 31.43 -5.53
N MET A 52 -2.74 30.42 -6.36
CA MET A 52 -3.21 30.63 -7.72
C MET A 52 -4.71 30.90 -7.81
N ALA A 53 -5.47 30.75 -6.72
CA ALA A 53 -6.92 30.96 -6.66
C ALA A 53 -7.38 31.48 -5.30
N ASP A 54 -8.56 32.11 -5.26
CA ASP A 54 -9.20 32.56 -4.02
C ASP A 54 -9.90 31.42 -3.25
N SER A 55 -10.12 30.28 -3.91
CA SER A 55 -10.78 29.11 -3.34
C SER A 55 -10.03 27.84 -3.71
N PHE A 56 -10.05 26.85 -2.82
CA PHE A 56 -9.38 25.57 -3.06
C PHE A 56 -10.15 24.38 -2.48
N VAL A 57 -9.88 23.20 -3.03
CA VAL A 57 -10.37 21.91 -2.54
C VAL A 57 -9.17 21.00 -2.34
N LEU A 58 -9.00 20.51 -1.11
CA LEU A 58 -7.99 19.51 -0.78
C LEU A 58 -8.65 18.13 -0.78
N VAL A 59 -8.15 17.23 -1.61
CA VAL A 59 -8.59 15.84 -1.69
C VAL A 59 -7.45 14.96 -1.21
N GLY A 60 -7.77 14.01 -0.33
CA GLY A 60 -6.78 13.09 0.23
C GLY A 60 -7.31 12.43 1.49
N ASP A 61 -6.40 11.76 2.19
CA ASP A 61 -6.68 11.09 3.46
C ASP A 61 -5.52 11.32 4.41
N HIS A 62 -5.75 12.15 5.43
CA HIS A 62 -4.73 12.49 6.44
C HIS A 62 -4.42 11.33 7.39
N LEU A 63 -5.20 10.24 7.36
CA LEU A 63 -4.94 9.01 8.12
C LEU A 63 -4.09 8.00 7.34
N GLN A 64 -3.75 8.29 6.07
CA GLN A 64 -2.82 7.50 5.28
C GLN A 64 -1.37 8.01 5.46
N LEU A 65 -0.50 7.80 4.48
CA LEU A 65 0.90 8.18 4.57
C LEU A 65 1.04 9.71 4.66
N PRO A 66 1.78 10.24 5.66
CA PRO A 66 2.11 11.65 5.72
C PRO A 66 3.17 12.02 4.66
N PRO A 67 3.48 13.31 4.47
CA PRO A 67 4.63 13.76 3.71
C PRO A 67 5.92 13.06 4.17
N LEU A 68 6.73 12.59 3.22
CA LEU A 68 8.00 11.94 3.54
C LEU A 68 9.04 12.96 4.03
N VAL A 69 9.47 12.80 5.29
CA VAL A 69 10.53 13.62 5.90
C VAL A 69 11.72 12.74 6.24
N VAL A 70 12.89 13.10 5.71
CA VAL A 70 14.14 12.33 5.93
C VAL A 70 14.85 12.76 7.20
N SER A 71 14.67 14.01 7.62
CA SER A 71 15.31 14.56 8.82
C SER A 71 14.42 14.32 10.04
N ASP A 72 14.88 13.51 10.98
CA ASP A 72 14.19 13.26 12.25
C ASP A 72 13.92 14.56 13.02
N VAL A 73 14.85 15.52 12.95
CA VAL A 73 14.67 16.84 13.58
C VAL A 73 13.53 17.61 12.90
N ALA A 74 13.44 17.58 11.57
CA ALA A 74 12.37 18.27 10.86
C ALA A 74 11.01 17.61 11.12
N GLU A 75 10.98 16.27 11.21
CA GLU A 75 9.78 15.51 11.55
C GLU A 75 9.28 15.88 12.95
N GLN A 76 10.17 15.90 13.95
CA GLN A 76 9.85 16.31 15.32
C GLN A 76 9.36 17.77 15.43
N LEU A 77 9.82 18.64 14.52
CA LEU A 77 9.38 20.03 14.43
C LEU A 77 8.09 20.21 13.60
N GLY A 78 7.42 19.13 13.17
CA GLY A 78 6.13 19.17 12.51
C GLY A 78 6.18 19.27 10.98
N TYR A 79 7.34 19.07 10.34
CA TYR A 79 7.43 19.13 8.87
C TYR A 79 6.64 18.00 8.17
N GLY A 80 6.40 16.90 8.88
CA GLY A 80 5.56 15.78 8.45
C GLY A 80 4.06 16.03 8.62
N GLU A 81 3.64 17.18 9.15
CA GLU A 81 2.22 17.53 9.21
C GLU A 81 1.80 18.18 7.88
N SER A 82 0.82 17.58 7.19
CA SER A 82 0.27 18.17 5.95
C SER A 82 -0.71 19.29 6.25
N LEU A 83 -0.82 20.25 5.32
CA LEU A 83 -1.78 21.35 5.45
C LEU A 83 -3.23 20.84 5.54
N MET A 84 -3.52 19.73 4.86
CA MET A 84 -4.82 19.08 4.92
C MET A 84 -5.16 18.61 6.35
N SER A 85 -4.22 18.00 7.05
CA SER A 85 -4.41 17.55 8.43
C SER A 85 -4.68 18.74 9.35
N THR A 86 -3.82 19.76 9.29
CA THR A 86 -3.95 20.98 10.10
C THR A 86 -5.31 21.67 9.86
N LEU A 87 -5.74 21.81 8.62
CA LEU A 87 -7.03 22.44 8.30
C LEU A 87 -8.23 21.56 8.68
N ALA A 88 -8.11 20.24 8.62
CA ALA A 88 -9.17 19.33 9.07
C ALA A 88 -9.43 19.47 10.57
N ASP A 89 -8.36 19.66 11.36
CA ASP A 89 -8.45 19.86 12.81
C ASP A 89 -9.00 21.25 13.18
N ILE A 90 -8.54 22.30 12.50
CA ILE A 90 -8.98 23.69 12.78
C ILE A 90 -10.40 23.95 12.25
N HIS A 91 -10.77 23.35 11.11
CA HIS A 91 -12.04 23.58 10.42
C HIS A 91 -12.79 22.28 10.13
N PRO A 92 -13.24 21.54 11.16
CA PRO A 92 -13.91 20.25 10.97
C PRO A 92 -15.22 20.35 10.17
N SER A 93 -15.89 21.51 10.20
CA SER A 93 -17.09 21.78 9.40
C SER A 93 -16.83 21.79 7.89
N SER A 94 -15.58 21.99 7.48
CA SER A 94 -15.15 22.00 6.07
C SER A 94 -14.73 20.61 5.56
N VAL A 95 -14.75 19.60 6.43
CA VAL A 95 -14.34 18.23 6.10
C VAL A 95 -15.55 17.40 5.69
N VAL A 96 -15.50 16.84 4.48
CA VAL A 96 -16.53 15.94 3.96
C VAL A 96 -15.94 14.54 3.80
N PRO A 97 -16.21 13.59 4.71
CA PRO A 97 -15.67 12.23 4.61
C PRO A 97 -16.45 11.39 3.59
N LEU A 98 -15.73 10.74 2.67
CA LEU A 98 -16.30 9.76 1.76
C LEU A 98 -16.27 8.37 2.40
N THR A 99 -17.43 7.90 2.87
CA THR A 99 -17.52 6.66 3.68
C THR A 99 -17.81 5.40 2.87
N LEU A 100 -18.27 5.52 1.62
CA LEU A 100 -18.53 4.39 0.73
C LEU A 100 -17.31 4.06 -0.11
N GLN A 101 -16.80 2.83 -0.01
CA GLN A 101 -15.67 2.34 -0.78
C GLN A 101 -16.08 1.24 -1.77
N TYR A 102 -15.39 1.17 -2.90
CA TYR A 102 -15.71 0.26 -4.01
C TYR A 102 -14.55 -0.70 -4.37
N ARG A 103 -13.53 -0.86 -3.51
CA ARG A 103 -12.32 -1.67 -3.74
C ARG A 103 -12.27 -2.97 -2.95
N MET A 104 -12.56 -2.94 -1.66
CA MET A 104 -12.34 -4.03 -0.71
C MET A 104 -13.61 -4.87 -0.51
N ALA A 105 -13.47 -6.19 -0.37
CA ALA A 105 -14.53 -7.05 0.14
C ALA A 105 -14.83 -6.73 1.62
N LYS A 106 -15.97 -7.19 2.13
CA LYS A 106 -16.45 -6.84 3.48
C LYS A 106 -15.41 -7.10 4.58
N ASP A 107 -14.73 -8.24 4.52
CA ASP A 107 -13.81 -8.67 5.58
C ASP A 107 -12.54 -7.80 5.59
N ILE A 108 -12.01 -7.48 4.40
CA ILE A 108 -10.86 -6.56 4.24
C ILE A 108 -11.25 -5.14 4.66
N CYS A 109 -12.42 -4.66 4.20
CA CYS A 109 -12.95 -3.35 4.54
C CYS A 109 -13.13 -3.18 6.05
N LYS A 110 -13.62 -4.22 6.74
CA LYS A 110 -13.84 -4.21 8.19
C LYS A 110 -12.53 -4.01 8.94
N LEU A 111 -11.45 -4.70 8.53
CA LEU A 111 -10.14 -4.57 9.16
C LEU A 111 -9.64 -3.12 9.14
N SER A 112 -9.60 -2.50 7.95
CA SER A 112 -9.17 -1.10 7.81
C SER A 112 -10.13 -0.13 8.50
N SER A 113 -11.43 -0.36 8.36
CA SER A 113 -12.45 0.52 8.96
C SER A 113 -12.36 0.57 10.47
N ASP A 114 -12.23 -0.58 11.13
CA ASP A 114 -12.17 -0.64 12.58
C ASP A 114 -10.82 -0.14 13.12
N ALA A 115 -9.71 -0.46 12.43
CA ALA A 115 -8.37 -0.08 12.87
C ALA A 115 -8.04 1.40 12.68
N VAL A 116 -8.53 2.03 11.60
CA VAL A 116 -8.10 3.38 11.20
C VAL A 116 -9.25 4.37 11.15
N TYR A 117 -10.45 3.95 10.73
CA TYR A 117 -11.56 4.86 10.39
C TYR A 117 -12.75 4.78 11.37
N ALA A 118 -12.52 4.30 12.60
CA ALA A 118 -13.51 4.20 13.66
C ALA A 118 -14.85 3.55 13.24
N GLY A 119 -14.79 2.52 12.39
CA GLY A 119 -15.97 1.78 11.93
C GLY A 119 -16.83 2.52 10.88
N LYS A 120 -16.39 3.67 10.37
CA LYS A 120 -17.20 4.53 9.48
C LYS A 120 -17.23 4.08 8.02
N MET A 121 -16.23 3.31 7.57
CA MET A 121 -16.09 2.93 6.16
C MET A 121 -16.99 1.72 5.82
N LYS A 122 -17.70 1.79 4.70
CA LYS A 122 -18.68 0.79 4.26
C LYS A 122 -18.49 0.42 2.80
N CYS A 123 -18.81 -0.83 2.45
CA CYS A 123 -18.88 -1.25 1.05
C CYS A 123 -20.01 -0.52 0.33
N GLY A 124 -19.72 0.07 -0.84
CA GLY A 124 -20.71 0.83 -1.62
C GLY A 124 -21.82 -0.04 -2.22
N THR A 125 -21.58 -1.34 -2.44
CA THR A 125 -22.62 -2.27 -2.92
C THR A 125 -22.46 -3.68 -2.32
N PRO A 126 -23.53 -4.50 -2.31
CA PRO A 126 -23.45 -5.90 -1.90
C PRO A 126 -22.51 -6.74 -2.77
N ALA A 127 -22.43 -6.44 -4.07
CA ALA A 127 -21.51 -7.11 -4.99
C ALA A 127 -20.06 -6.90 -4.57
N ILE A 128 -19.69 -5.67 -4.20
CA ILE A 128 -18.35 -5.36 -3.66
C ILE A 128 -18.11 -6.10 -2.34
N ALA A 129 -19.09 -6.07 -1.43
CA ALA A 129 -18.99 -6.70 -0.11
C ALA A 129 -18.75 -8.22 -0.18
N ASN A 130 -19.37 -8.88 -1.16
CA ASN A 130 -19.33 -10.33 -1.33
C ASN A 130 -18.24 -10.83 -2.27
N ARG A 131 -17.36 -9.95 -2.80
CA ARG A 131 -16.23 -10.37 -3.64
C ARG A 131 -15.37 -11.43 -2.95
N ARG A 132 -14.88 -12.38 -3.74
CA ARG A 132 -13.95 -13.45 -3.38
C ARG A 132 -12.91 -13.59 -4.49
N LEU A 133 -11.80 -14.25 -4.19
CA LEU A 133 -10.82 -14.61 -5.22
C LEU A 133 -11.41 -15.68 -6.15
N GLU A 134 -11.32 -15.46 -7.45
CA GLU A 134 -11.74 -16.44 -8.45
C GLU A 134 -10.56 -17.32 -8.83
N LEU A 135 -10.54 -18.54 -8.28
CA LEU A 135 -9.47 -19.52 -8.48
C LEU A 135 -10.01 -20.74 -9.25
N GLN A 136 -9.99 -20.67 -10.58
CA GLN A 136 -10.63 -21.65 -11.48
C GLN A 136 -10.17 -23.10 -11.28
N HIS A 137 -8.91 -23.29 -10.88
CA HIS A 137 -8.33 -24.64 -10.74
C HIS A 137 -8.14 -25.05 -9.27
N TYR A 138 -8.69 -24.31 -8.31
CA TYR A 138 -8.69 -24.69 -6.91
C TYR A 138 -9.73 -25.80 -6.62
N PRO A 139 -9.45 -26.78 -5.75
CA PRO A 139 -8.16 -27.07 -5.11
C PRO A 139 -7.26 -28.00 -5.94
N HIS A 140 -7.71 -28.46 -7.11
CA HIS A 140 -7.05 -29.51 -7.89
C HIS A 140 -5.61 -29.18 -8.30
N ALA A 141 -5.34 -27.94 -8.73
CA ALA A 141 -3.99 -27.50 -9.10
C ALA A 141 -2.98 -27.56 -7.95
N LEU A 142 -3.45 -27.54 -6.70
CA LEU A 142 -2.58 -27.59 -5.52
C LEU A 142 -2.04 -28.98 -5.20
N GLN A 143 -2.59 -30.04 -5.81
CA GLN A 143 -2.08 -31.41 -5.64
C GLN A 143 -0.63 -31.54 -6.10
N ALA A 144 -0.21 -30.76 -7.10
CA ALA A 144 1.18 -30.70 -7.57
C ALA A 144 2.16 -30.10 -6.54
N PHE A 145 1.65 -29.43 -5.50
CA PHE A 145 2.44 -28.74 -4.47
C PHE A 145 2.45 -29.48 -3.13
N THR A 146 1.70 -30.57 -3.00
CA THR A 146 1.60 -31.36 -1.77
C THR A 146 2.35 -32.68 -1.89
N THR A 147 3.16 -33.04 -0.90
CA THR A 147 3.65 -34.41 -0.77
C THR A 147 2.61 -35.27 -0.04
N PRO A 148 2.45 -36.55 -0.40
CA PRO A 148 1.57 -37.46 0.34
C PRO A 148 1.91 -37.47 1.84
N GLY A 149 0.94 -37.18 2.70
CA GLY A 149 1.12 -37.12 4.16
C GLY A 149 1.53 -35.74 4.72
N SER A 150 1.81 -34.75 3.87
CA SER A 150 1.97 -33.35 4.31
C SER A 150 0.61 -32.65 4.33
N GLY A 151 0.26 -32.02 5.46
CA GLY A 151 -0.90 -31.14 5.54
C GLY A 151 -0.78 -30.02 4.52
N SER A 152 -1.84 -29.77 3.76
CA SER A 152 -1.84 -28.74 2.72
C SER A 152 -2.14 -27.37 3.32
N TRP A 153 -1.22 -26.83 4.12
CA TRP A 153 -1.30 -25.45 4.61
C TRP A 153 -1.56 -24.49 3.44
N LEU A 154 -1.00 -24.78 2.25
CA LEU A 154 -1.22 -24.02 1.04
C LEU A 154 -2.67 -24.09 0.54
N ARG A 155 -3.36 -25.22 0.69
CA ARG A 155 -4.79 -25.33 0.35
C ARG A 155 -5.66 -24.50 1.28
N GLU A 156 -5.32 -24.45 2.56
CA GLU A 156 -6.00 -23.60 3.54
C GLU A 156 -5.75 -22.12 3.22
N VAL A 157 -4.49 -21.75 2.97
CA VAL A 157 -4.09 -20.37 2.60
C VAL A 157 -4.77 -19.86 1.34
N LEU A 158 -5.00 -20.75 0.37
CA LEU A 158 -5.57 -20.39 -0.92
C LEU A 158 -7.08 -20.66 -1.01
N ASP A 159 -7.74 -21.04 0.09
CA ASP A 159 -9.19 -21.25 0.08
C ASP A 159 -9.93 -19.92 -0.17
N PRO A 160 -10.66 -19.76 -1.29
CA PRO A 160 -11.38 -18.53 -1.60
C PRO A 160 -12.47 -18.14 -0.60
N VAL A 161 -12.84 -19.02 0.34
CA VAL A 161 -13.76 -18.67 1.43
C VAL A 161 -13.17 -17.58 2.32
N HIS A 162 -11.84 -17.53 2.46
CA HIS A 162 -11.12 -16.57 3.29
C HIS A 162 -10.59 -15.39 2.47
N ASN A 163 -11.05 -14.17 2.78
CA ASN A 163 -10.52 -12.95 2.17
C ASN A 163 -9.29 -12.38 2.89
N VAL A 164 -9.09 -12.76 4.16
CA VAL A 164 -8.03 -12.27 5.03
C VAL A 164 -7.47 -13.47 5.77
N MET A 165 -6.15 -13.63 5.72
CA MET A 165 -5.43 -14.64 6.47
C MET A 165 -4.13 -14.05 7.00
N PHE A 166 -3.81 -14.39 8.25
CA PHE A 166 -2.53 -14.09 8.87
C PHE A 166 -1.77 -15.40 9.06
N LEU A 167 -0.57 -15.46 8.49
CA LEU A 167 0.31 -16.62 8.57
C LEU A 167 1.41 -16.34 9.59
N ASP A 168 1.27 -16.92 10.77
CA ASP A 168 2.30 -16.87 11.80
C ASP A 168 3.51 -17.73 11.37
N THR A 169 4.71 -17.13 11.37
CA THR A 169 5.94 -17.78 10.95
C THR A 169 6.93 -18.03 12.09
N ASP A 170 6.56 -17.73 13.33
CA ASP A 170 7.46 -17.78 14.50
C ASP A 170 8.05 -19.19 14.72
N LEU A 171 7.24 -20.23 14.54
CA LEU A 171 7.70 -21.61 14.68
C LEU A 171 8.66 -22.05 13.56
N ILE A 172 8.56 -21.42 12.38
CA ILE A 172 9.42 -21.72 11.22
C ILE A 172 10.77 -21.03 11.39
N THR A 173 10.75 -19.73 11.72
CA THR A 173 11.95 -18.92 11.95
C THR A 173 12.77 -19.45 13.14
N THR A 174 12.12 -19.84 14.23
CA THR A 174 12.79 -20.42 15.42
C THR A 174 13.50 -21.74 15.10
N ARG A 175 12.86 -22.63 14.32
CA ARG A 175 13.48 -23.90 13.91
C ARG A 175 14.63 -23.71 12.93
N MET A 176 14.55 -22.70 12.07
CA MET A 176 15.64 -22.34 11.15
C MET A 176 16.84 -21.73 11.89
N ALA A 177 16.60 -20.91 12.92
CA ALA A 177 17.66 -20.38 13.77
C ALA A 177 18.34 -21.46 14.64
N ALA A 178 17.61 -22.49 15.05
CA ALA A 178 18.13 -23.61 15.84
C ALA A 178 18.86 -24.71 15.02
N GLY A 179 18.79 -24.65 13.68
CA GLY A 179 19.24 -25.70 12.75
C GLY A 179 20.76 -25.81 12.49
N GLY A 180 21.60 -25.45 13.45
CA GLY A 180 23.04 -25.70 13.39
C GLY A 180 23.37 -27.17 13.63
N LYS A 181 23.74 -27.90 12.57
CA LYS A 181 24.26 -29.29 12.55
C LYS A 181 23.29 -30.39 13.00
N GLY A 182 22.43 -30.88 12.10
CA GLY A 182 21.76 -32.17 12.32
C GLY A 182 20.74 -32.57 11.25
N ASN A 183 21.04 -33.66 10.55
CA ASN A 183 20.21 -34.48 9.66
C ASN A 183 19.24 -33.81 8.66
N LYS A 184 19.60 -34.00 7.38
CA LYS A 184 18.80 -33.76 6.17
C LYS A 184 17.56 -34.67 6.14
N SER A 185 16.40 -34.15 6.52
CA SER A 185 15.10 -34.76 6.15
C SER A 185 13.96 -33.77 5.86
N PHE A 186 14.24 -32.47 5.79
CA PHE A 186 13.38 -31.50 5.11
C PHE A 186 14.27 -30.62 4.22
N GLY A 187 13.94 -30.50 2.94
CA GLY A 187 14.75 -29.82 1.92
C GLY A 187 14.80 -28.29 2.05
N PHE A 188 15.29 -27.79 3.19
CA PHE A 188 15.65 -26.38 3.36
C PHE A 188 17.07 -26.28 3.93
N CYS A 189 18.05 -26.22 3.02
CA CYS A 189 19.46 -26.06 3.37
C CYS A 189 19.89 -24.61 3.12
N GLY A 190 20.22 -23.89 4.20
CA GLY A 190 21.10 -22.70 4.21
C GLY A 190 20.42 -21.34 4.06
N LEU A 191 19.77 -20.83 5.11
CA LEU A 191 19.15 -19.50 5.11
C LEU A 191 19.22 -18.86 6.51
N GLU A 192 20.32 -18.15 6.79
CA GLU A 192 20.43 -17.24 7.94
C GLU A 192 19.87 -15.86 7.55
N GLY A 193 19.04 -15.26 8.41
CA GLY A 193 18.61 -13.88 8.25
C GLY A 193 19.82 -12.95 8.36
N ARG A 194 20.14 -12.24 7.27
CA ARG A 194 21.22 -11.23 7.27
C ARG A 194 20.66 -9.90 7.74
N THR A 195 21.09 -9.47 8.93
CA THR A 195 21.05 -8.06 9.34
C THR A 195 22.39 -7.42 9.01
N SER A 196 22.47 -6.60 7.95
CA SER A 196 23.63 -5.72 7.76
C SER A 196 23.43 -4.42 8.54
N GLY A 197 24.42 -4.07 9.38
CA GLY A 197 24.39 -2.85 10.19
C GLY A 197 24.43 -1.56 9.36
N TYR A 198 23.87 -0.49 9.95
CA TYR A 198 23.80 0.90 9.47
C TYR A 198 23.54 1.06 7.96
N GLY A 199 22.26 1.09 7.59
CA GLY A 199 21.79 1.26 6.21
C GLY A 199 21.49 -0.05 5.46
N GLY A 200 21.66 -1.21 6.11
CA GLY A 200 21.35 -2.53 5.57
C GLY A 200 19.88 -2.91 5.79
N GLY A 201 19.16 -3.20 4.70
CA GLY A 201 17.77 -3.61 4.81
C GLY A 201 17.60 -5.03 5.37
N THR A 202 16.57 -5.23 6.17
CA THR A 202 16.20 -6.54 6.73
C THR A 202 15.63 -7.45 5.64
N THR A 203 16.07 -8.71 5.65
CA THR A 203 15.51 -9.78 4.80
C THR A 203 15.01 -10.95 5.65
N ASN A 204 13.96 -11.61 5.20
CA ASN A 204 13.46 -12.85 5.79
C ASN A 204 13.29 -13.90 4.68
N GLU A 205 14.21 -14.85 4.66
CA GLU A 205 14.25 -15.92 3.66
C GLU A 205 13.11 -16.93 3.83
N ALA A 206 12.72 -17.22 5.09
CA ALA A 206 11.59 -18.09 5.39
C ALA A 206 10.29 -17.52 4.79
N GLU A 207 10.05 -16.21 5.00
CA GLU A 207 8.92 -15.51 4.39
C GLU A 207 9.01 -15.49 2.86
N HIS A 208 10.20 -15.27 2.30
CA HIS A 208 10.40 -15.30 0.84
C HIS A 208 9.97 -16.65 0.23
N ILE A 209 10.29 -17.78 0.86
CA ILE A 209 9.84 -19.12 0.45
C ILE A 209 8.34 -19.28 0.55
N ILE A 210 7.74 -18.83 1.65
CA ILE A 210 6.30 -18.93 1.89
C ILE A 210 5.57 -18.13 0.83
N VAL A 211 5.95 -16.87 0.63
CA VAL A 211 5.39 -15.99 -0.40
C VAL A 211 5.55 -16.62 -1.78
N ARG A 212 6.71 -17.18 -2.13
CA ARG A 212 6.90 -17.89 -3.41
C ARG A 212 5.92 -19.05 -3.58
N SER A 213 5.72 -19.84 -2.53
CA SER A 213 4.81 -21.00 -2.55
C SER A 213 3.36 -20.54 -2.76
N VAL A 214 2.94 -19.48 -2.06
CA VAL A 214 1.63 -18.86 -2.22
C VAL A 214 1.43 -18.32 -3.64
N LEU A 215 2.39 -17.57 -4.17
CA LEU A 215 2.32 -17.03 -5.54
C LEU A 215 2.20 -18.14 -6.59
N ARG A 216 3.03 -19.17 -6.50
CA ARG A 216 2.97 -20.30 -7.43
C ARG A 216 1.64 -21.05 -7.32
N GLY A 217 1.12 -21.23 -6.11
CA GLY A 217 -0.20 -21.82 -5.91
C GLY A 217 -1.32 -20.97 -6.51
N LEU A 218 -1.33 -19.66 -6.28
CA LEU A 218 -2.31 -18.73 -6.88
C LEU A 218 -2.29 -18.79 -8.41
N MET A 219 -1.10 -18.74 -9.01
CA MET A 219 -0.95 -18.81 -10.47
C MET A 219 -1.36 -20.18 -11.02
N ALA A 220 -1.01 -21.27 -10.35
CA ALA A 220 -1.45 -22.61 -10.73
C ALA A 220 -2.98 -22.76 -10.62
N CYS A 221 -3.60 -22.07 -9.66
CA CYS A 221 -5.05 -21.98 -9.52
C CYS A 221 -5.74 -21.07 -10.54
N GLY A 222 -5.00 -20.47 -11.48
CA GLY A 222 -5.53 -19.68 -12.59
C GLY A 222 -5.53 -18.17 -12.37
N LEU A 223 -4.94 -17.65 -11.29
CA LEU A 223 -4.86 -16.20 -11.06
C LEU A 223 -3.71 -15.57 -11.87
N PRO A 224 -3.98 -14.60 -12.77
CA PRO A 224 -2.93 -13.95 -13.54
C PRO A 224 -1.95 -13.17 -12.67
N LYS A 225 -0.64 -13.21 -12.99
CA LYS A 225 0.39 -12.43 -12.29
C LYS A 225 0.06 -10.94 -12.20
N SER A 226 -0.59 -10.38 -13.22
CA SER A 226 -1.02 -8.97 -13.25
C SER A 226 -2.08 -8.60 -12.20
N LYS A 227 -2.74 -9.58 -11.59
CA LYS A 227 -3.74 -9.37 -10.52
C LYS A 227 -3.16 -9.56 -9.11
N ILE A 228 -1.85 -9.79 -8.99
CA ILE A 228 -1.20 -10.08 -7.71
C ILE A 228 -0.16 -8.99 -7.41
N GLY A 229 -0.27 -8.38 -6.22
CA GLY A 229 0.75 -7.49 -5.67
C GLY A 229 1.37 -8.10 -4.43
N VAL A 230 2.69 -7.97 -4.29
CA VAL A 230 3.43 -8.35 -3.07
C VAL A 230 4.02 -7.08 -2.48
N MET A 231 3.82 -6.88 -1.18
CA MET A 231 4.27 -5.70 -0.45
C MET A 231 5.17 -6.12 0.71
N SER A 232 6.18 -5.29 0.98
CA SER A 232 7.04 -5.42 2.17
C SER A 232 7.50 -4.02 2.58
N PRO A 233 7.60 -3.72 3.88
CA PRO A 233 8.09 -2.41 4.34
C PRO A 233 9.60 -2.23 4.09
N PHE A 234 10.36 -3.32 3.93
CA PHE A 234 11.81 -3.27 3.77
C PHE A 234 12.22 -3.39 2.30
N ARG A 235 13.01 -2.43 1.82
CA ARG A 235 13.52 -2.41 0.43
C ARG A 235 14.36 -3.65 0.10
N ALA A 236 15.21 -4.11 1.02
CA ALA A 236 16.02 -5.32 0.81
C ALA A 236 15.16 -6.57 0.66
N GLN A 237 14.06 -6.69 1.42
CA GLN A 237 13.11 -7.79 1.24
C GLN A 237 12.41 -7.69 -0.13
N LEU A 238 12.05 -6.48 -0.60
CA LEU A 238 11.52 -6.31 -1.95
C LEU A 238 12.52 -6.73 -3.04
N GLU A 239 13.81 -6.46 -2.85
CA GLU A 239 14.86 -6.92 -3.78
C GLU A 239 14.95 -8.44 -3.83
N LEU A 240 14.87 -9.11 -2.68
CA LEU A 240 14.79 -10.58 -2.63
C LEU A 240 13.52 -11.11 -3.33
N LEU A 241 12.37 -10.51 -3.04
CA LEU A 241 11.06 -10.88 -3.63
C LEU A 241 10.96 -10.59 -5.14
N ARG A 242 11.79 -9.70 -5.71
CA ARG A 242 11.83 -9.46 -7.17
C ARG A 242 12.30 -10.67 -7.96
N SER A 243 12.96 -11.63 -7.31
CA SER A 243 13.43 -12.86 -7.94
C SER A 243 12.32 -13.92 -8.15
N LEU A 244 11.08 -13.63 -7.74
CA LEU A 244 9.92 -14.55 -7.73
C LEU A 244 9.16 -14.70 -9.06
#